data_AF-A0AA88PGT2-F1
#
_entry.id   AF-A0AA88PGT2-F1
#
_cell.length_a   1.000
_cell.length_b   1.000
_cell.length_c   1.000
_cell.angle_alpha   90.00
_cell.angle_beta   90.00
_cell.angle_gamma   90.00
#
_symmetry.space_group_name_H-M   'P 1'
#
loop_
_entity.id
_entity.type
_entity.pdbx_description
1 polymer ?
#
loop_
_entity_poly.entity_id
_entity_poly.type
_entity_poly.pdbx_seq_one_letter_code
_entity_poly.pdbx_strand_id
1 'polypeptide(L)'
;MSGISQRRSKISKPLMERRRRARINACIRELRALLIQARATTNSQSYKLEKAEILEFTVRHLRALHCPSTDEWSRFCAGYAACVREITRFFSTTDSVQHRRPSAEHRDRPDTSPNPDPLTHDTQVWRPWR
;
A
#
# COMPACT_ATOMS: atom_id res chain seq x y z
N MET A 1 -40.42 -23.79 30.57
CA MET A 1 -39.13 -24.42 30.18
C MET A 1 -38.44 -23.51 29.17
N SER A 2 -37.58 -22.58 29.60
CA SER A 2 -36.96 -21.60 28.67
C SER A 2 -35.57 -21.16 29.18
N GLY A 3 -34.61 -22.09 29.24
CA GLY A 3 -33.29 -21.85 29.85
C GLY A 3 -32.07 -22.05 28.92
N ILE A 4 -32.26 -22.25 27.62
CA ILE A 4 -31.17 -22.73 26.73
C ILE A 4 -30.65 -21.66 25.75
N SER A 5 -31.44 -20.62 25.43
CA SER A 5 -31.03 -19.63 24.40
C SER A 5 -29.95 -18.65 24.83
N GLN A 6 -29.67 -18.46 26.12
CA GLN A 6 -28.72 -17.42 26.57
C GLN A 6 -27.26 -17.91 26.69
N ARG A 7 -27.01 -19.23 26.61
CA ARG A 7 -25.65 -19.80 26.65
C ARG A 7 -25.01 -19.97 25.27
N ARG A 8 -25.80 -20.18 24.21
CA ARG A 8 -25.27 -20.53 22.88
C ARG A 8 -24.52 -19.36 22.20
N SER A 9 -24.96 -18.13 22.42
CA SER A 9 -24.33 -16.89 21.91
C SER A 9 -23.14 -16.39 22.75
N LYS A 10 -23.09 -16.77 24.03
CA LYS A 10 -21.96 -16.45 24.94
C LYS A 10 -20.81 -17.44 24.83
N ILE A 11 -21.05 -18.67 24.37
CA ILE A 11 -20.02 -19.70 24.16
C ILE A 11 -19.41 -19.61 22.75
N SER A 12 -20.18 -19.20 21.74
CA SER A 12 -19.65 -19.07 20.37
C SER A 12 -18.56 -18.00 20.26
N LYS A 13 -18.77 -16.80 20.83
CA LYS A 13 -17.80 -15.70 20.82
C LYS A 13 -16.42 -16.08 21.41
N PRO A 14 -16.29 -16.66 22.62
CA PRO A 14 -15.00 -17.07 23.17
C PRO A 14 -14.37 -18.24 22.40
N LEU A 15 -15.17 -19.16 21.85
CA LEU A 15 -14.65 -20.23 20.99
C LEU A 15 -14.10 -19.70 19.67
N MET A 16 -14.80 -18.74 19.04
CA MET A 16 -14.37 -18.09 17.82
C MET A 16 -13.10 -17.28 18.04
N GLU A 17 -12.99 -16.57 19.16
CA GLU A 17 -11.77 -15.85 19.53
C GLU A 17 -10.60 -16.81 19.78
N ARG A 18 -10.83 -17.95 20.43
CA ARG A 18 -9.81 -19.00 20.59
C ARG A 18 -9.32 -19.51 19.24
N ARG A 19 -10.22 -19.80 18.30
CA ARG A 19 -9.87 -20.20 16.93
C ARG A 19 -9.08 -19.11 16.20
N ARG A 20 -9.50 -17.84 16.31
CA ARG A 20 -8.80 -16.70 15.71
C ARG A 20 -7.37 -16.59 16.25
N ARG A 21 -7.19 -16.64 17.57
CA ARG A 21 -5.87 -16.61 18.23
C ARG A 21 -5.00 -17.79 17.80
N ALA A 22 -5.57 -18.98 17.68
CA ALA A 22 -4.85 -20.16 17.21
C ALA A 22 -4.32 -19.96 15.78
N ARG A 23 -5.15 -19.42 14.87
CA ARG A 23 -4.72 -19.09 13.49
C ARG A 23 -3.59 -18.07 13.49
N ILE A 24 -3.74 -16.98 14.24
CA ILE A 24 -2.70 -15.92 14.32
C ILE A 24 -1.38 -16.49 14.83
N ASN A 25 -1.41 -17.29 15.90
CA ASN A 25 -0.21 -17.91 16.43
C ASN A 25 0.40 -18.95 15.48
N ALA A 26 -0.40 -19.62 14.66
CA ALA A 26 0.12 -20.50 13.60
C ALA A 26 0.88 -19.68 12.55
N CYS A 27 0.27 -18.62 12.01
CA CYS A 27 0.92 -17.73 11.04
C CYS A 27 2.20 -17.10 11.60
N ILE A 28 2.20 -16.64 12.85
CA ILE A 28 3.40 -16.05 13.47
C ILE A 28 4.54 -17.07 13.58
N ARG A 29 4.25 -18.35 13.89
CA ARG A 29 5.27 -19.41 13.94
C ARG A 29 5.83 -19.71 12.56
N GLU A 30 4.98 -19.74 11.53
CA GLU A 30 5.39 -19.93 10.14
C GLU A 30 6.27 -18.78 9.66
N LEU A 31 5.86 -17.53 9.91
CA LEU A 31 6.66 -16.33 9.61
C LEU A 31 8.03 -16.40 10.29
N ARG A 32 8.11 -16.83 11.55
CA ARG A 32 9.39 -17.03 12.25
C ARG A 32 10.27 -18.02 11.50
N ALA A 33 9.74 -19.17 11.09
CA ALA A 33 10.51 -20.19 10.39
C ALA A 33 11.05 -19.68 9.05
N LEU A 34 10.22 -19.00 8.26
CA LEU A 34 10.62 -18.38 6.99
C LEU A 34 11.69 -17.31 7.19
N LEU A 35 11.54 -16.44 8.21
CA LEU A 35 12.54 -15.41 8.53
C LEU A 35 13.87 -16.01 8.98
N ILE A 36 13.84 -17.11 9.75
CA ILE A 36 15.06 -17.82 10.17
C ILE A 36 15.75 -18.40 8.94
N GLN A 37 15.02 -19.07 8.04
CA GLN A 37 15.59 -19.65 6.81
C GLN A 37 16.20 -18.57 5.92
N ALA A 38 15.50 -17.45 5.71
CA ALA A 38 15.98 -16.32 4.91
C ALA A 38 17.22 -15.63 5.52
N ARG A 39 17.41 -15.74 6.85
CA ARG A 39 18.52 -15.10 7.59
C ARG A 39 19.63 -16.07 8.00
N ALA A 40 19.47 -17.38 7.81
CA ALA A 40 20.43 -18.39 8.25
C ALA A 40 21.82 -18.22 7.62
N THR A 41 21.92 -17.48 6.50
CA THR A 41 23.18 -17.06 5.87
C THR A 41 23.91 -15.92 6.59
N THR A 42 23.29 -15.21 7.53
CA THR A 42 23.85 -13.95 8.07
C THR A 42 24.00 -13.85 9.59
N ASN A 43 23.34 -14.67 10.43
CA ASN A 43 23.58 -14.56 11.90
C ASN A 43 23.05 -15.72 12.76
N SER A 44 23.89 -16.17 13.71
CA SER A 44 23.62 -17.24 14.70
C SER A 44 22.58 -16.89 15.79
N GLN A 45 22.01 -15.69 15.78
CA GLN A 45 20.97 -15.25 16.72
C GLN A 45 19.53 -15.43 16.18
N SER A 46 19.36 -16.05 15.02
CA SER A 46 18.06 -16.22 14.34
C SER A 46 17.00 -16.94 15.20
N TYR A 47 17.41 -17.75 16.18
CA TYR A 47 16.51 -18.51 17.04
C TYR A 47 15.77 -17.69 18.11
N LYS A 48 16.05 -16.37 18.28
CA LYS A 48 15.47 -15.54 19.36
C LYS A 48 14.48 -14.45 18.95
N LEU A 49 14.01 -14.42 17.70
CA LEU A 49 13.12 -13.35 17.23
C LEU A 49 11.89 -13.12 18.13
N GLU A 50 11.71 -11.90 18.60
CA GLU A 50 10.53 -11.45 19.33
C GLU A 50 9.33 -11.28 18.39
N LYS A 51 8.11 -11.20 18.94
CA LYS A 51 6.91 -11.04 18.11
C LYS A 51 6.91 -9.73 17.33
N ALA A 52 7.38 -8.64 17.94
CA ALA A 52 7.49 -7.34 17.28
C ALA A 52 8.49 -7.40 16.11
N GLU A 53 9.66 -7.99 16.35
CA GLU A 53 10.69 -8.20 15.32
C GLU A 53 10.19 -9.07 14.16
N ILE A 54 9.48 -10.17 14.44
CA ILE A 54 8.88 -11.02 13.39
C ILE A 54 7.99 -10.16 12.49
N LEU A 55 7.07 -9.38 13.08
CA LEU A 55 6.15 -8.54 12.31
C LEU A 55 6.88 -7.44 11.53
N GLU A 56 7.85 -6.78 12.17
CA GLU A 56 8.63 -5.73 11.54
C GLU A 56 9.45 -6.23 10.35
N PHE A 57 10.17 -7.34 10.52
CA PHE A 57 10.96 -7.93 9.44
C PHE A 57 10.07 -8.41 8.29
N THR A 58 8.93 -9.03 8.58
CA THR A 58 7.97 -9.42 7.55
C THR A 58 7.45 -8.21 6.78
N VAL A 59 7.06 -7.13 7.47
CA VAL A 59 6.57 -5.91 6.79
C VAL A 59 7.68 -5.27 5.95
N ARG A 60 8.90 -5.19 6.46
CA ARG A 60 10.06 -4.68 5.70
C ARG A 60 10.32 -5.52 4.45
N HIS A 61 10.29 -6.84 4.57
CA HIS A 61 10.48 -7.74 3.44
C HIS A 61 9.36 -7.59 2.40
N LEU A 62 8.10 -7.54 2.81
CA LEU A 62 6.98 -7.31 1.90
C LEU A 62 7.10 -5.95 1.20
N ARG A 63 7.50 -4.88 1.91
CA ARG A 63 7.75 -3.58 1.28
C ARG A 63 8.88 -3.64 0.25
N ALA A 64 9.93 -4.40 0.52
CA ALA A 64 11.01 -4.60 -0.44
C ALA A 64 10.56 -5.37 -1.70
N LEU A 65 9.58 -6.28 -1.58
CA LEU A 65 8.99 -6.99 -2.71
C LEU A 65 8.03 -6.12 -3.55
N HIS A 66 7.29 -5.23 -2.90
CA HIS A 66 6.27 -4.39 -3.56
C HIS A 66 6.79 -3.03 -4.01
N CYS A 67 7.90 -2.55 -3.46
CA CYS A 67 8.62 -1.43 -4.03
C CYS A 67 9.34 -1.97 -5.27
N PRO A 68 9.13 -1.43 -6.48
CA PRO A 68 10.05 -1.71 -7.58
C PRO A 68 11.45 -1.49 -7.04
N SER A 69 12.37 -2.42 -7.32
CA SER A 69 13.75 -2.23 -6.87
C SER A 69 14.16 -0.82 -7.29
N THR A 70 14.94 -0.12 -6.45
CA THR A 70 15.36 1.25 -6.77
C THR A 70 15.93 1.33 -8.20
N ASP A 71 16.55 0.25 -8.68
CA ASP A 71 17.02 0.06 -10.05
C ASP A 71 15.87 0.01 -11.09
N GLU A 72 14.84 -0.81 -10.91
CA GLU A 72 13.68 -0.89 -11.82
C GLU A 72 12.89 0.42 -11.89
N TRP A 73 12.68 1.08 -10.75
CA TRP A 73 12.06 2.40 -10.70
C TRP A 73 12.91 3.45 -11.43
N SER A 74 14.22 3.42 -11.21
CA SER A 74 15.16 4.33 -11.89
C SER A 74 15.19 4.10 -13.40
N ARG A 75 15.20 2.84 -13.86
CA ARG A 75 15.10 2.48 -15.28
C ARG A 75 13.79 2.98 -15.89
N PHE A 76 12.67 2.77 -15.20
CA PHE A 76 11.38 3.28 -15.63
C PHE A 76 11.39 4.81 -15.76
N CYS A 77 11.85 5.53 -14.73
CA CYS A 77 11.94 6.99 -14.76
C CYS A 77 12.85 7.50 -15.90
N ALA A 78 13.99 6.84 -16.12
CA ALA A 78 14.90 7.18 -17.21
C ALA A 78 14.26 6.96 -18.59
N GLY A 79 13.59 5.82 -18.79
CA GLY A 79 12.86 5.53 -20.02
C GLY A 79 11.69 6.48 -20.26
N TYR A 80 10.94 6.81 -19.22
CA TYR A 80 9.86 7.80 -19.26
C TYR A 80 10.40 9.19 -19.65
N ALA A 81 11.48 9.65 -19.01
CA ALA A 81 12.10 10.93 -19.31
C ALA A 81 12.64 10.99 -20.76
N ALA A 82 13.21 9.88 -21.25
CA ALA A 82 13.64 9.76 -22.65
C ALA A 82 12.45 9.86 -23.63
N CYS A 83 11.33 9.19 -23.32
CA CYS A 83 10.11 9.26 -24.10
C CYS A 83 9.52 10.67 -24.14
N VAL A 84 9.38 11.32 -22.97
CA VAL A 84 8.89 12.71 -22.88
C VAL A 84 9.75 13.67 -23.68
N ARG A 85 11.08 13.52 -23.62
CA ARG A 85 12.02 14.29 -24.45
C ARG A 85 11.78 14.08 -25.94
N GLU A 86 11.58 12.84 -26.38
CA GLU A 86 11.36 12.56 -27.80
C GLU A 86 10.02 13.12 -28.27
N ILE A 87 8.96 12.99 -27.47
CA ILE A 87 7.65 13.59 -27.74
C ILE A 87 7.77 15.13 -27.84
N THR A 88 8.48 15.74 -26.89
CA THR A 88 8.72 17.20 -26.88
C THR A 88 9.50 17.64 -28.12
N ARG A 89 10.54 16.89 -28.50
CA ARG A 89 11.35 17.13 -29.70
C ARG A 89 10.51 16.98 -30.97
N PHE A 90 9.67 15.95 -31.05
CA PHE A 90 8.76 15.73 -32.17
C PHE A 90 7.85 16.94 -32.36
N PHE A 91 7.15 17.37 -31.31
CA PHE A 91 6.28 18.55 -31.38
C PHE A 91 7.03 19.84 -31.71
N SER A 92 8.25 20.03 -31.16
CA SER A 92 9.10 21.19 -31.47
C SER A 92 9.59 21.21 -32.91
N THR A 93 9.80 20.03 -33.51
CA THR A 93 10.23 19.90 -34.91
C THR A 93 9.04 20.09 -35.86
N THR A 94 7.86 19.58 -35.50
CA THR A 94 6.64 19.78 -36.29
C THR A 94 6.13 21.22 -36.26
N ASP A 95 6.48 22.02 -35.24
CA ASP A 95 6.14 23.45 -35.19
C ASP A 95 6.85 24.28 -36.28
N SER A 96 7.87 23.72 -36.94
CA SER A 96 8.53 24.35 -38.10
C SER A 96 7.75 24.19 -39.42
N VAL A 97 6.71 23.35 -39.46
CA VAL A 97 5.88 23.12 -40.65
C VAL A 97 4.40 23.30 -40.30
N GLN A 98 3.93 24.55 -40.50
CA GLN A 98 2.53 25.01 -40.48
C GLN A 98 1.98 25.24 -39.05
N HIS A 99 1.78 26.47 -38.56
CA HIS A 99 0.95 27.50 -39.18
C HIS A 99 1.20 28.86 -38.51
N ARG A 100 1.55 29.87 -39.31
CA ARG A 100 1.37 31.28 -39.00
C ARG A 100 -0.12 31.49 -38.68
N ARG A 101 -0.49 31.87 -37.45
CA ARG A 101 -1.77 32.56 -37.17
C ARG A 101 -1.56 33.64 -36.09
N PRO A 102 -2.26 34.79 -36.22
CA PRO A 102 -1.87 36.05 -35.59
C PRO A 102 -2.36 36.15 -34.17
N SER A 103 -1.63 36.95 -33.39
CA SER A 103 -2.00 37.46 -32.06
C SER A 103 -3.47 37.86 -31.98
N ALA A 104 -4.22 37.24 -31.07
CA ALA A 104 -5.44 37.80 -30.52
C ALA A 104 -5.72 37.18 -29.13
N GLU A 105 -5.62 38.07 -28.15
CA GLU A 105 -6.54 38.19 -27.01
C GLU A 105 -6.34 37.27 -25.80
N HIS A 106 -5.79 37.95 -24.78
CA HIS A 106 -5.98 37.74 -23.35
C HIS A 106 -7.42 37.29 -23.05
N ARG A 107 -7.58 36.03 -22.65
CA ARG A 107 -8.83 35.56 -22.05
C ARG A 107 -8.58 35.37 -20.57
N ASP A 108 -9.05 36.33 -19.80
CA ASP A 108 -9.10 36.28 -18.35
C ASP A 108 -9.57 34.91 -17.87
N ARG A 109 -8.80 34.29 -16.97
CA ARG A 109 -9.28 33.19 -16.15
C ARG A 109 -10.22 33.77 -15.09
N PRO A 110 -11.48 33.36 -15.00
CA PRO A 110 -12.25 33.66 -13.80
C PRO A 110 -11.63 32.88 -12.64
N ASP A 111 -11.20 33.63 -11.64
CA ASP A 111 -10.92 33.13 -10.30
C ASP A 111 -12.17 32.41 -9.78
N THR A 112 -12.03 31.11 -9.53
CA THR A 112 -13.03 30.33 -8.81
C THR A 112 -12.31 29.23 -8.06
N SER A 113 -11.61 29.63 -7.00
CA SER A 113 -11.56 28.78 -5.82
C SER A 113 -12.88 28.90 -5.07
N PRO A 114 -13.52 27.79 -4.73
CA PRO A 114 -13.93 27.62 -3.36
C PRO A 114 -13.35 26.32 -2.84
N ASN A 115 -12.41 26.46 -1.91
CA ASN A 115 -12.08 25.46 -0.94
C ASN A 115 -13.37 24.97 -0.23
N PRO A 116 -13.68 23.67 -0.22
CA PRO A 116 -14.57 23.10 0.78
C PRO A 116 -13.73 22.42 1.88
N ASP A 117 -13.97 22.86 3.11
CA ASP A 117 -13.33 22.40 4.34
C ASP A 117 -13.26 20.86 4.51
N PRO A 118 -12.23 20.36 5.21
CA PRO A 118 -11.95 18.95 5.36
C PRO A 118 -12.72 18.33 6.54
N LEU A 119 -14.02 18.08 6.39
CA LEU A 119 -14.79 17.34 7.41
C LEU A 119 -15.88 16.43 6.82
N THR A 120 -15.47 15.46 5.99
CA THR A 120 -16.22 14.20 5.88
C THR A 120 -15.24 13.05 5.70
N HIS A 121 -14.40 12.83 6.71
CA HIS A 121 -13.99 11.46 7.00
C HIS A 121 -15.20 10.74 7.59
N ASP A 122 -16.12 10.29 6.72
CA ASP A 122 -16.91 9.11 7.02
C ASP A 122 -15.93 7.93 7.00
N THR A 123 -15.14 7.85 8.07
CA THR A 123 -14.46 6.63 8.44
C THR A 123 -15.58 5.67 8.80
N GLN A 124 -16.03 4.97 7.78
CA GLN A 124 -16.70 3.70 7.89
C GLN A 124 -15.78 2.79 8.71
N VAL A 125 -15.90 2.91 10.03
CA VAL A 125 -15.19 2.12 11.02
C VAL A 125 -15.51 0.69 10.65
N TRP A 126 -14.49 -0.04 10.24
CA TRP A 126 -14.56 -1.49 10.06
C TRP A 126 -15.13 -2.07 11.37
N ARG A 127 -16.37 -2.57 11.34
CA ARG A 127 -17.01 -3.23 12.49
C ARG A 127 -17.11 -4.71 12.18
N PRO A 128 -16.14 -5.53 12.63
CA PRO A 128 -16.06 -6.89 12.12
C PRO A 128 -17.10 -7.84 12.70
N TRP A 129 -17.84 -7.48 13.76
CA TRP A 129 -18.87 -8.35 14.37
C TRP A 129 -19.92 -7.54 15.17
N ARG A 130 -20.98 -7.02 14.51
CA ARG A 130 -22.26 -6.73 15.18
C ARG A 130 -23.18 -7.94 15.04
#